data_AF-A0A6G7LSX6-F1
#
_entry.id   AF-A0A6G7LSX6-F1
#
_cell.length_a   1.000
_cell.length_b   1.000
_cell.length_c   1.000
_cell.angle_alpha   90.00
_cell.angle_beta   90.00
_cell.angle_gamma   90.00
#
_symmetry.space_group_name_H-M   'P 1'
#
loop_
_entity.id
_entity.type
_entity.pdbx_description
1 polymer ?
#
loop_
_entity_poly.entity_id
_entity_poly.type
_entity_poly.pdbx_seq_one_letter_code
_entity_poly.pdbx_strand_id
1 'polypeptide(L)'
;MHSQFFSSPTIVNLSMPTRLCLSLPESVSDFVLSEALRSPLLEWVMLEGEDKASLGQFILRLQPFLTKQLLPLESVRKGGVSRTAGQGFRLYCEVGTSTSSCIAALRQGICVDFWPGQTFLCLLQTSRFELLPLEQDLRLSQEAREIILAKAALAEPQDYQASSEKLALQLNEVTRARIRLEAYQQALRTELPEGLLNEVWHLLTGLAQKRQWLLRCYNQSLERPSYRLSANQDIAEEKLRRMLECYEQLSSPELNVMVRQLTDEE
;
A
#
# COMPACT_ATOMS: atom_id res chain seq x y z
N MET A 1 0.11 9.23 -12.16
CA MET A 1 -0.38 10.38 -11.37
C MET A 1 -1.70 9.98 -10.72
N HIS A 2 -1.70 9.56 -9.45
CA HIS A 2 -2.94 9.51 -8.68
C HIS A 2 -3.15 10.91 -8.10
N SER A 3 -4.08 11.66 -8.69
CA SER A 3 -4.45 12.99 -8.22
C SER A 3 -5.05 12.89 -6.82
N GLN A 4 -4.46 13.61 -5.86
CA GLN A 4 -5.06 13.81 -4.55
C GLN A 4 -6.32 14.64 -4.75
N PHE A 5 -7.48 14.01 -4.64
CA PHE A 5 -8.77 14.68 -4.77
C PHE A 5 -9.16 15.23 -3.41
N PHE A 6 -8.53 16.32 -2.98
CA PHE A 6 -9.09 17.09 -1.87
C PHE A 6 -10.26 17.94 -2.36
N SER A 7 -11.25 18.12 -1.49
CA SER A 7 -12.26 19.16 -1.61
C SER A 7 -11.59 20.54 -1.67
N SER A 8 -12.34 21.52 -2.15
CA SER A 8 -11.91 22.93 -2.05
C SER A 8 -11.51 23.26 -0.61
N PRO A 9 -10.41 24.01 -0.40
CA PRO A 9 -9.96 24.38 0.94
C PRO A 9 -11.04 25.17 1.67
N THR A 10 -11.30 24.79 2.93
CA THR A 10 -12.25 25.49 3.79
C THR A 10 -11.51 26.10 4.97
N ILE A 11 -11.73 27.38 5.26
CA ILE A 11 -11.17 28.02 6.46
C ILE A 11 -12.08 27.67 7.64
N VAL A 12 -11.47 27.16 8.71
CA VAL A 12 -12.14 26.81 9.96
C VAL A 12 -11.58 27.70 11.06
N ASN A 13 -12.48 28.37 11.79
CA ASN A 13 -12.14 29.26 12.89
C ASN A 13 -12.57 28.62 14.21
N LEU A 14 -11.62 28.28 15.07
CA LEU A 14 -11.91 27.74 16.40
C LEU A 14 -11.69 28.80 17.46
N SER A 15 -12.77 29.18 18.17
CA SER A 15 -12.72 30.07 19.33
C SER A 15 -12.55 29.32 20.65
N MET A 16 -12.86 28.03 20.67
CA MET A 16 -12.84 27.17 21.86
C MET A 16 -12.30 25.78 21.52
N PRO A 17 -11.87 24.99 22.52
CA PRO A 17 -11.51 23.60 22.29
C PRO A 17 -12.63 22.83 21.60
N THR A 18 -12.29 22.12 20.53
CA THR A 18 -13.26 21.53 19.61
C THR A 18 -12.80 20.14 19.18
N ARG A 19 -13.72 19.20 19.11
CA ARG A 19 -13.53 17.87 18.53
C ARG A 19 -14.02 17.87 17.10
N LEU A 20 -13.13 17.53 16.17
CA LEU A 20 -13.49 17.21 14.79
C LEU A 20 -13.80 15.72 14.68
N CYS A 21 -15.04 15.42 14.36
CA CYS A 21 -15.48 14.08 14.00
C CYS A 21 -15.51 13.97 12.49
N LEU A 22 -14.79 12.98 11.96
CA LEU A 22 -14.85 12.57 10.57
C LEU A 22 -15.62 11.28 10.47
N SER A 23 -16.59 11.23 9.58
CA SER A 23 -17.39 10.03 9.34
C SER A 23 -17.50 9.76 7.85
N LEU A 24 -17.78 8.50 7.53
CA LEU A 24 -18.06 8.04 6.19
C LEU A 24 -19.58 7.80 6.04
N PRO A 25 -20.23 8.39 5.02
CA PRO A 25 -21.62 8.08 4.70
C PRO A 25 -21.81 6.60 4.31
N GLU A 26 -22.93 5.98 4.70
CA GLU A 26 -23.22 4.58 4.39
C GLU A 26 -23.34 4.29 2.89
N SER A 27 -23.63 5.32 2.07
CA SER A 27 -23.78 5.21 0.62
C SER A 27 -22.47 4.98 -0.14
N VAL A 28 -21.30 5.14 0.50
CA VAL A 28 -20.00 5.01 -0.16
C VAL A 28 -19.54 3.55 -0.19
N SER A 29 -19.20 3.06 -1.39
CA SER A 29 -18.73 1.68 -1.61
C SER A 29 -17.33 1.42 -1.06
N ASP A 30 -17.16 0.28 -0.38
CA ASP A 30 -15.87 -0.18 0.17
C ASP A 30 -14.79 -0.35 -0.90
N PHE A 31 -15.19 -0.70 -2.13
CA PHE A 31 -14.28 -0.88 -3.25
C PHE A 31 -13.58 0.43 -3.63
N VAL A 32 -14.33 1.53 -3.73
CA VAL A 32 -13.79 2.87 -4.04
C VAL A 32 -12.88 3.36 -2.91
N LEU A 33 -13.25 3.05 -1.66
CA LEU A 33 -12.49 3.45 -0.48
C LEU A 33 -11.14 2.75 -0.37
N SER A 34 -11.05 1.50 -0.81
CA SER A 34 -9.80 0.74 -0.76
C SER A 34 -8.65 1.42 -1.52
N GLU A 35 -8.95 2.08 -2.64
CA GLU A 35 -7.97 2.85 -3.40
C GLU A 35 -7.74 4.23 -2.76
N ALA A 36 -8.79 4.88 -2.29
CA ALA A 36 -8.71 6.21 -1.69
C ALA A 36 -7.92 6.25 -0.38
N LEU A 37 -7.98 5.18 0.43
CA LEU A 37 -7.27 5.06 1.72
C LEU A 37 -5.75 5.00 1.60
N ARG A 38 -5.22 4.85 0.38
CA ARG A 38 -3.78 4.97 0.08
C ARG A 38 -3.29 6.42 0.08
N SER A 39 -4.21 7.37 0.08
CA SER A 39 -3.95 8.81 0.05
C SER A 39 -4.34 9.46 1.38
N PRO A 40 -3.83 10.66 1.71
CA PRO A 40 -4.22 11.35 2.94
C PRO A 40 -5.73 11.63 2.95
N LEU A 41 -6.37 11.34 4.07
CA LEU A 41 -7.81 11.52 4.26
C LEU A 41 -8.19 12.98 4.50
N LEU A 42 -7.32 13.69 5.20
CA LEU A 42 -7.44 15.12 5.45
C LEU A 42 -6.07 15.76 5.43
N GLU A 43 -6.05 17.04 5.12
CA GLU A 43 -4.93 17.93 5.35
C GLU A 43 -5.45 19.16 6.07
N TRP A 44 -4.75 19.59 7.12
CA TRP A 44 -4.95 20.93 7.65
C TRP A 44 -3.65 21.70 7.77
N VAL A 45 -3.73 23.01 7.62
CA VAL A 45 -2.60 23.95 7.73
C VAL A 45 -3.03 25.14 8.58
N MET A 46 -2.25 25.43 9.62
CA MET A 46 -2.48 26.60 10.48
C MET A 46 -2.22 27.89 9.71
N LEU A 47 -3.16 28.82 9.81
CA LEU A 47 -3.01 30.15 9.26
C LEU A 47 -2.23 31.05 10.22
N GLU A 48 -1.52 32.02 9.66
CA GLU A 48 -0.95 33.11 10.44
C GLU A 48 -2.09 34.02 10.90
N GLY A 49 -2.24 34.18 12.20
CA GLY A 49 -3.24 35.05 12.78
C GLY A 49 -2.66 36.44 13.04
N GLU A 50 -3.18 37.46 12.36
CA GLU A 50 -2.77 38.85 12.55
C GLU A 50 -3.24 39.41 13.91
N ASP A 51 -4.33 38.87 14.47
CA ASP A 51 -4.96 39.30 15.72
C ASP A 51 -5.11 38.18 16.77
N LYS A 52 -5.31 38.54 18.04
CA LYS A 52 -5.69 37.59 19.11
C LYS A 52 -6.99 36.82 18.82
N ALA A 53 -7.88 37.39 17.99
CA ALA A 53 -9.13 36.76 17.55
C ALA A 53 -8.90 35.70 16.44
N SER A 54 -7.74 35.71 15.78
CA SER A 54 -7.34 34.72 14.77
C SER A 54 -6.50 33.57 15.34
N LEU A 55 -6.34 33.50 16.66
CA LEU A 55 -5.67 32.40 17.36
C LEU A 55 -6.53 31.12 17.30
N GLY A 56 -6.46 30.40 16.18
CA GLY A 56 -7.23 29.16 15.97
C GLY A 56 -7.79 28.98 14.56
N GLN A 57 -7.35 29.78 13.59
CA GLN A 57 -7.74 29.62 12.20
C GLN A 57 -6.84 28.62 11.48
N PHE A 58 -7.44 27.71 10.72
CA PHE A 58 -6.70 26.78 9.86
C PHE A 58 -7.48 26.50 8.58
N ILE A 59 -6.73 26.19 7.52
CA ILE A 59 -7.28 25.63 6.29
C ILE A 59 -7.48 24.14 6.51
N LEU A 60 -8.67 23.63 6.18
CA LEU A 60 -9.00 22.22 6.18
C LEU A 60 -9.37 21.77 4.76
N ARG A 61 -8.72 20.70 4.31
CA ARG A 61 -8.97 19.98 3.07
C ARG A 61 -9.33 18.54 3.41
N LEU A 62 -10.39 18.02 2.82
CA LEU A 62 -10.91 16.68 3.09
C LEU A 62 -11.08 15.92 1.79
N GLN A 63 -10.96 14.60 1.83
CA GLN A 63 -11.42 13.78 0.72
C GLN A 63 -12.95 13.96 0.53
N PRO A 64 -13.46 14.00 -0.71
CA PRO A 64 -14.85 14.37 -1.03
C PRO A 64 -15.89 13.40 -0.47
N PHE A 65 -15.49 12.18 -0.12
CA PHE A 65 -16.38 11.17 0.46
C PHE A 65 -16.49 11.26 1.99
N LEU A 66 -15.72 12.15 2.65
CA LEU A 66 -15.77 12.31 4.10
C LEU A 66 -16.72 13.43 4.50
N THR A 67 -17.48 13.18 5.55
CA THR A 67 -18.26 14.21 6.25
C THR A 67 -17.54 14.66 7.50
N LYS A 68 -17.60 15.96 7.79
CA LYS A 68 -17.04 16.57 9.00
C LYS A 68 -18.13 17.10 9.91
N GLN A 69 -17.91 16.96 11.21
CA GLN A 69 -18.70 17.62 12.25
C GLN A 69 -17.75 18.19 13.31
N LEU A 70 -18.00 19.43 13.74
CA LEU A 70 -17.26 20.08 14.81
C LEU A 70 -18.14 20.11 16.06
N LEU A 71 -17.62 19.57 17.16
CA LEU A 71 -18.31 19.46 18.44
C LEU A 71 -17.51 20.19 19.52
N PRO A 72 -18.15 20.90 20.46
CA PRO A 72 -17.43 21.53 21.57
C PRO A 72 -16.76 20.47 22.44
N LEU A 73 -15.53 20.76 22.91
CA LEU A 73 -14.75 19.88 23.76
C LEU A 73 -14.59 20.50 25.15
N GLU A 74 -15.14 19.85 26.18
CA GLU A 74 -15.05 20.34 27.57
C GLU A 74 -13.75 19.89 28.29
N SER A 75 -12.89 19.12 27.61
CA SER A 75 -11.74 18.48 28.25
C SER A 75 -10.56 19.42 28.48
N VAL A 76 -9.91 19.26 29.64
CA VAL A 76 -8.62 19.88 29.99
C VAL A 76 -7.56 19.55 28.92
N ARG A 77 -6.75 20.55 28.56
CA ARG A 77 -5.62 20.43 27.61
C ARG A 77 -4.73 19.24 28.01
N LYS A 78 -4.79 18.16 27.24
CA LYS A 78 -3.90 16.98 27.40
C LYS A 78 -2.70 17.10 26.45
N GLY A 79 -1.68 16.28 26.68
CA GLY A 79 -0.54 16.16 25.77
C GLY A 79 -0.99 15.95 24.32
N GLY A 80 -0.13 16.33 23.37
CA GLY A 80 -0.46 16.31 21.96
C GLY A 80 0.65 16.97 21.17
N VAL A 81 0.45 17.12 19.87
CA VAL A 81 1.46 17.70 18.99
C VAL A 81 1.11 19.16 18.73
N SER A 82 2.07 20.05 18.94
CA SER A 82 1.91 21.51 18.77
C SER A 82 2.27 21.95 17.36
N ARG A 83 1.51 22.94 16.87
CA ARG A 83 1.75 23.60 15.58
C ARG A 83 1.65 25.11 15.71
N THR A 84 2.43 25.76 14.85
CA THR A 84 2.42 27.21 14.62
C THR A 84 1.98 27.53 13.20
N ALA A 85 1.87 28.81 12.88
CA ALA A 85 1.50 29.29 11.54
C ALA A 85 2.35 28.63 10.44
N GLY A 86 1.69 28.25 9.34
CA GLY A 86 2.31 27.56 8.21
C GLY A 86 2.58 26.06 8.43
N GLN A 87 2.46 25.56 9.66
CA GLN A 87 2.59 24.14 9.96
C GLN A 87 1.24 23.43 9.94
N GLY A 88 1.25 22.12 9.73
CA GLY A 88 0.03 21.36 9.57
C GLY A 88 0.21 19.86 9.76
N PHE A 89 -0.87 19.13 9.52
CA PHE A 89 -0.86 17.67 9.54
C PHE A 89 -1.65 17.10 8.39
N ARG A 90 -1.35 15.83 8.12
CA ARG A 90 -2.19 14.95 7.34
C ARG A 90 -2.58 13.73 8.14
N LEU A 91 -3.79 13.27 7.88
CA LEU A 91 -4.29 12.02 8.45
C LEU A 91 -4.12 10.90 7.43
N TYR A 92 -3.43 9.84 7.84
CA TYR A 92 -3.29 8.61 7.07
C TYR A 92 -3.86 7.43 7.85
N CYS A 93 -4.14 6.33 7.14
CA CYS A 93 -4.25 5.03 7.80
C CYS A 93 -2.87 4.64 8.34
N GLU A 94 -2.82 4.11 9.56
CA GLU A 94 -1.56 3.67 10.16
C GLU A 94 -0.97 2.49 9.38
N VAL A 95 0.35 2.49 9.21
CA VAL A 95 1.06 1.44 8.46
C VAL A 95 0.85 0.08 9.14
N GLY A 96 0.50 -0.94 8.37
CA GLY A 96 0.26 -2.29 8.88
C GLY A 96 -1.17 -2.56 9.35
N THR A 97 -2.07 -1.58 9.24
CA THR A 97 -3.51 -1.81 9.48
C THR A 97 -4.22 -2.32 8.23
N SER A 98 -5.20 -3.22 8.40
CA SER A 98 -5.97 -3.73 7.27
C SER A 98 -6.99 -2.70 6.78
N THR A 99 -7.13 -2.58 5.46
CA THR A 99 -8.04 -1.60 4.82
C THR A 99 -9.49 -1.76 5.30
N SER A 100 -9.98 -2.99 5.45
CA SER A 100 -11.33 -3.27 5.96
C SER A 100 -11.53 -2.76 7.39
N SER A 101 -10.51 -2.88 8.25
CA SER A 101 -10.52 -2.36 9.62
C SER A 101 -10.53 -0.83 9.66
N CYS A 102 -9.79 -0.18 8.76
CA CYS A 102 -9.80 1.27 8.59
C CYS A 102 -11.16 1.79 8.09
N ILE A 103 -11.77 1.12 7.11
CA ILE A 103 -13.12 1.46 6.62
C ILE A 103 -14.15 1.33 7.74
N ALA A 104 -14.11 0.23 8.50
CA ALA A 104 -15.00 0.03 9.64
C ALA A 104 -14.83 1.13 10.70
N ALA A 105 -13.59 1.53 11.01
CA ALA A 105 -13.32 2.62 11.93
C ALA A 105 -13.79 3.98 11.40
N LEU A 106 -13.64 4.24 10.10
CA LEU A 106 -14.16 5.44 9.44
C LEU A 106 -15.68 5.54 9.51
N ARG A 107 -16.37 4.39 9.37
CA ARG A 107 -17.84 4.31 9.56
C ARG A 107 -18.26 4.59 11.01
N GLN A 108 -17.47 4.12 11.98
CA GLN A 108 -17.71 4.42 13.40
C GLN A 108 -17.41 5.89 13.75
N GLY A 109 -16.53 6.52 12.97
CA GLY A 109 -16.13 7.91 13.13
C GLY A 109 -14.75 8.04 13.76
N ILE A 110 -13.93 8.93 13.20
CA ILE A 110 -12.61 9.30 13.70
C ILE A 110 -12.72 10.64 14.41
N CYS A 111 -12.17 10.73 15.62
CA CYS A 111 -12.16 11.97 16.39
C CYS A 111 -10.75 12.54 16.51
N VAL A 112 -10.61 13.83 16.19
CA VAL A 112 -9.41 14.63 16.44
C VAL A 112 -9.78 15.79 17.35
N ASP A 113 -9.07 15.92 18.46
CA ASP A 113 -9.28 17.01 19.40
C ASP A 113 -8.34 18.17 19.11
N PHE A 114 -8.89 19.38 19.15
CA PHE A 114 -8.21 20.63 18.91
C PHE A 114 -8.31 21.57 20.11
N TRP A 115 -7.18 22.17 20.48
CA TRP A 115 -7.14 23.25 21.45
C TRP A 115 -6.53 24.49 20.79
N PRO A 116 -7.34 25.51 20.49
CA PRO A 116 -6.84 26.77 19.95
C PRO A 116 -6.03 27.53 21.00
N GLY A 117 -5.00 28.25 20.55
CA GLY A 117 -4.07 29.01 21.37
C GLY A 117 -2.91 29.55 20.53
N GLN A 118 -1.92 30.19 21.17
CA GLN A 118 -0.68 30.63 20.48
C GLN A 118 0.06 29.46 19.81
N THR A 119 0.05 28.30 20.47
CA THR A 119 0.44 27.03 19.89
C THR A 119 -0.80 26.15 19.81
N PHE A 120 -1.20 25.82 18.59
CA PHE A 120 -2.36 24.98 18.33
C PHE A 120 -1.99 23.55 18.66
N LEU A 121 -2.74 22.91 19.56
CA LEU A 121 -2.53 21.49 19.88
C LEU A 121 -3.57 20.64 19.20
N CYS A 122 -3.11 19.50 18.68
CA CYS A 122 -3.98 18.43 18.22
C CYS A 122 -3.66 17.11 18.92
N LEU A 123 -4.70 16.30 19.14
CA LEU A 123 -4.58 14.93 19.60
C LEU A 123 -5.54 14.03 18.83
N LEU A 124 -5.01 12.96 18.23
CA LEU A 124 -5.82 11.92 17.62
C LEU A 124 -6.30 10.94 18.70
N GLN A 125 -7.60 10.67 18.75
CA GLN A 125 -8.18 9.75 19.73
C GLN A 125 -8.24 8.29 19.25
N THR A 126 -8.03 8.06 17.95
CA THR A 126 -8.30 6.76 17.30
C THR A 126 -7.01 6.05 16.89
N SER A 127 -6.80 4.82 17.37
CA SER A 127 -5.54 4.05 17.23
C SER A 127 -5.38 3.27 15.93
N ARG A 128 -6.01 3.70 14.82
CA ARG A 128 -5.87 3.06 13.48
C ARG A 128 -5.44 4.05 12.41
N PHE A 129 -5.24 5.28 12.83
CA PHE A 129 -4.87 6.39 11.97
C PHE A 129 -3.66 7.06 12.59
N GLU A 130 -2.90 7.74 11.75
CA GLU A 130 -1.74 8.49 12.18
C GLU A 130 -1.88 9.93 11.70
N LEU A 131 -1.55 10.86 12.60
CA LEU A 131 -1.37 12.27 12.25
C LEU A 131 0.10 12.51 11.97
N LEU A 132 0.41 12.70 10.69
CA LEU A 132 1.78 12.91 10.24
C LEU A 132 2.02 14.41 10.02
N PRO A 133 3.04 15.01 10.64
CA PRO A 133 3.40 16.41 10.42
C PRO A 133 3.78 16.64 8.97
N LEU A 134 3.38 17.77 8.39
CA LEU A 134 3.69 18.06 6.97
C LEU A 134 5.20 18.09 6.70
N GLU A 135 5.98 18.63 7.65
CA GLU A 135 7.44 18.67 7.57
C GLU A 135 8.11 17.29 7.65
N GLN A 136 7.38 16.27 8.10
CA GLN A 136 7.85 14.87 8.16
C GLN A 136 7.22 14.02 7.06
N ASP A 137 6.29 14.57 6.26
CA ASP A 137 5.57 13.84 5.21
C ASP A 137 6.39 13.76 3.92
N LEU A 138 7.32 12.79 3.91
CA LEU A 138 8.09 12.46 2.71
C LEU A 138 7.27 11.64 1.69
N ARG A 139 6.03 11.24 2.00
CA ARG A 139 5.21 10.40 1.10
C ARG A 139 4.71 11.18 -0.13
N LEU A 140 4.79 12.51 -0.10
CA LEU A 140 4.55 13.38 -1.26
C LEU A 140 5.70 13.46 -2.26
N SER A 141 6.91 13.09 -1.85
CA SER A 141 7.98 12.82 -2.79
C SER A 141 7.59 11.53 -3.50
N GLN A 142 6.68 11.62 -4.47
CA GLN A 142 6.18 10.48 -5.23
C GLN A 142 7.35 9.91 -6.02
N GLU A 143 8.01 8.91 -5.45
CA GLU A 143 8.83 8.00 -6.24
C GLU A 143 7.97 7.46 -7.37
N ALA A 144 8.53 7.42 -8.58
CA ALA A 144 7.79 6.94 -9.74
C ALA A 144 7.23 5.53 -9.45
N ARG A 145 6.05 5.24 -9.98
CA ARG A 145 5.35 3.96 -9.76
C ARG A 145 6.26 2.77 -10.09
N GLU A 146 7.08 2.93 -11.11
CA GLU A 146 8.04 1.95 -11.60
C GLU A 146 9.15 1.69 -10.58
N ILE A 147 9.59 2.71 -9.85
CA ILE A 147 10.56 2.62 -8.74
C ILE A 147 9.91 1.89 -7.55
N ILE A 148 8.68 2.23 -7.21
CA ILE A 148 7.93 1.57 -6.11
C ILE A 148 7.74 0.08 -6.41
N LEU A 149 7.34 -0.26 -7.63
CA LEU A 149 7.18 -1.66 -8.06
C LEU A 149 8.51 -2.42 -8.05
N ALA A 150 9.61 -1.78 -8.46
CA ALA A 150 10.94 -2.37 -8.39
C ALA A 150 11.37 -2.63 -6.94
N LYS A 151 11.16 -1.67 -6.04
CA LYS A 151 11.44 -1.82 -4.61
C LYS A 151 10.60 -2.92 -3.97
N ALA A 152 9.30 -2.98 -4.26
CA ALA A 152 8.42 -4.03 -3.76
C ALA A 152 8.85 -5.43 -4.24
N ALA A 153 9.15 -5.57 -5.53
CA ALA A 153 9.65 -6.81 -6.11
C ALA A 153 11.00 -7.23 -5.51
N LEU A 154 11.84 -6.30 -5.05
CA LEU A 154 13.08 -6.60 -4.34
C LEU A 154 12.86 -6.97 -2.87
N ALA A 155 11.99 -6.24 -2.17
CA ALA A 155 11.72 -6.40 -0.75
C ALA A 155 11.05 -7.73 -0.38
N GLU A 156 10.41 -8.41 -1.33
CA GLU A 156 9.82 -9.72 -1.10
C GLU A 156 10.89 -10.73 -0.58
N PRO A 157 10.64 -11.42 0.55
CA PRO A 157 11.64 -12.26 1.21
C PRO A 157 12.05 -13.45 0.34
N GLN A 158 13.32 -13.86 0.47
CA GLN A 158 13.86 -15.05 -0.19
C GLN A 158 13.36 -16.31 0.51
N ASP A 159 12.43 -17.01 -0.12
CA ASP A 159 11.89 -18.28 0.37
C ASP A 159 12.56 -19.44 -0.37
N TYR A 160 13.50 -20.11 0.30
CA TYR A 160 14.26 -21.24 -0.25
C TYR A 160 13.42 -22.52 -0.37
N GLN A 161 12.22 -22.56 0.23
CA GLN A 161 11.30 -23.69 0.19
C GLN A 161 10.08 -23.43 -0.71
N ALA A 162 10.11 -22.35 -1.50
CA ALA A 162 9.01 -21.99 -2.39
C ALA A 162 8.75 -23.09 -3.45
N SER A 163 7.48 -23.33 -3.76
CA SER A 163 7.07 -24.22 -4.85
C SER A 163 7.52 -23.68 -6.21
N SER A 164 7.69 -24.56 -7.20
CA SER A 164 8.06 -24.19 -8.57
C SER A 164 7.08 -23.18 -9.19
N GLU A 165 5.79 -23.30 -8.88
CA GLU A 165 4.74 -22.36 -9.30
C GLU A 165 4.94 -20.96 -8.69
N LYS A 166 5.20 -20.89 -7.38
CA LYS A 166 5.47 -19.63 -6.68
C LYS A 166 6.74 -18.97 -7.21
N LEU A 167 7.80 -19.75 -7.46
CA LEU A 167 9.04 -19.26 -8.05
C LEU A 167 8.82 -18.71 -9.47
N ALA A 168 7.99 -19.36 -10.29
CA ALA A 168 7.66 -18.88 -11.63
C ALA A 168 6.87 -17.55 -11.62
N LEU A 169 5.93 -17.39 -10.67
CA LEU A 169 5.20 -16.14 -10.47
C LEU A 169 6.13 -15.00 -10.05
N GLN A 170 6.97 -15.23 -9.04
CA GLN A 170 7.97 -14.24 -8.59
C GLN A 170 8.92 -13.83 -9.72
N LEU A 171 9.34 -14.79 -10.55
CA LEU A 171 10.21 -14.54 -11.69
C LEU A 171 9.53 -13.65 -12.75
N ASN A 172 8.24 -13.86 -12.99
CA ASN A 172 7.44 -13.00 -13.85
C ASN A 172 7.29 -11.59 -13.28
N GLU A 173 7.04 -11.45 -11.97
CA GLU A 173 6.88 -10.15 -11.31
C GLU A 173 8.18 -9.34 -11.34
N VAL A 174 9.31 -9.96 -11.00
CA VAL A 174 10.65 -9.34 -11.07
C VAL A 174 10.98 -8.94 -12.51
N THR A 175 10.65 -9.79 -13.49
CA THR A 175 10.91 -9.50 -14.91
C THR A 175 10.06 -8.33 -15.42
N ARG A 176 8.77 -8.29 -15.05
CA ARG A 176 7.86 -7.18 -15.39
C ARG A 176 8.29 -5.87 -14.73
N ALA A 177 8.67 -5.91 -13.46
CA ALA A 177 9.18 -4.74 -12.74
C ALA A 177 10.44 -4.18 -13.41
N ARG A 178 11.38 -5.06 -13.79
CA ARG A 178 12.60 -4.67 -14.52
C ARG A 178 12.29 -4.02 -15.87
N ILE A 179 11.46 -4.64 -16.71
CA ILE A 179 11.11 -4.09 -18.04
C ILE A 179 10.46 -2.71 -17.91
N ARG A 180 9.58 -2.53 -16.93
CA ARG A 180 8.94 -1.23 -16.66
C ARG A 180 9.93 -0.18 -16.19
N LEU A 181 10.88 -0.55 -15.33
CA LEU A 181 11.91 0.35 -14.85
C LEU A 181 12.92 0.73 -15.96
N GLU A 182 13.27 -0.20 -16.85
CA GLU A 182 14.08 0.07 -18.04
C GLU A 182 13.36 1.01 -19.01
N ALA A 183 12.07 0.79 -19.25
CA ALA A 183 11.23 1.69 -20.07
C ALA A 183 11.12 3.09 -19.45
N TYR A 184 10.95 3.16 -18.12
CA TYR A 184 10.94 4.42 -17.37
C TYR A 184 12.28 5.17 -17.51
N GLN A 185 13.40 4.46 -17.33
CA GLN A 185 14.73 5.04 -17.51
C GLN A 185 14.92 5.54 -18.94
N GLN A 186 14.48 4.78 -19.96
CA GLN A 186 14.59 5.15 -21.37
C GLN A 186 13.73 6.36 -21.73
N ALA A 187 12.52 6.46 -21.18
CA ALA A 187 11.61 7.56 -21.45
C ALA A 187 12.10 8.90 -20.89
N LEU A 188 12.87 8.87 -19.79
CA LEU A 188 13.22 10.08 -19.02
C LEU A 188 14.74 10.37 -19.00
N ARG A 189 15.53 9.74 -19.88
CA ARG A 189 17.02 9.79 -19.86
C ARG A 189 17.63 11.19 -19.73
N THR A 190 16.98 12.22 -20.25
CA THR A 190 17.46 13.60 -20.27
C THR A 190 16.93 14.48 -19.13
N GLU A 191 15.91 14.02 -18.41
CA GLU A 191 15.15 14.85 -17.45
C GLU A 191 15.30 14.38 -15.99
N LEU A 192 15.94 13.23 -15.75
CA LEU A 192 16.08 12.68 -14.40
C LEU A 192 17.25 13.33 -13.64
N PRO A 193 17.05 13.75 -12.39
CA PRO A 193 18.14 14.14 -11.50
C PRO A 193 19.16 13.01 -11.31
N GLU A 194 20.44 13.36 -11.20
CA GLU A 194 21.56 12.41 -11.09
C GLU A 194 21.42 11.43 -9.90
N GLY A 195 20.89 11.89 -8.77
CA GLY A 195 20.62 11.03 -7.61
C GLY A 195 19.59 9.93 -7.88
N LEU A 196 18.55 10.25 -8.65
CA LEU A 196 17.48 9.30 -8.99
C LEU A 196 17.92 8.34 -10.12
N LEU A 197 18.81 8.79 -11.01
CA LEU A 197 19.46 7.91 -11.98
C LEU A 197 20.31 6.82 -11.30
N ASN A 198 21.08 7.19 -10.27
CA ASN A 198 21.86 6.24 -9.49
C ASN A 198 20.96 5.22 -8.77
N GLU A 199 19.86 5.69 -8.18
CA GLU A 199 18.87 4.83 -7.53
C GLU A 199 18.24 3.83 -8.52
N VAL A 200 17.79 4.31 -9.69
CA VAL A 200 17.25 3.45 -10.76
C VAL A 200 18.28 2.41 -11.19
N TRP A 201 19.55 2.79 -11.32
CA TRP A 201 20.63 1.87 -11.68
C TRP A 201 20.87 0.79 -10.63
N HIS A 202 20.85 1.17 -9.34
CA HIS A 202 20.94 0.21 -8.23
C HIS A 202 19.76 -0.76 -8.21
N LEU A 203 18.54 -0.28 -8.44
CA LEU A 203 17.34 -1.11 -8.51
C LEU A 203 17.39 -2.07 -9.70
N LEU A 204 17.82 -1.63 -10.88
CA LEU A 204 18.00 -2.50 -12.05
C LEU A 204 19.02 -3.61 -11.78
N THR A 205 20.13 -3.27 -11.13
CA THR A 205 21.17 -4.23 -10.76
C THR A 205 20.65 -5.25 -9.75
N GLY A 206 19.93 -4.80 -8.72
CA GLY A 206 19.30 -5.67 -7.73
C GLY A 206 18.26 -6.60 -8.36
N LEU A 207 17.42 -6.10 -9.27
CA LEU A 207 16.40 -6.90 -9.96
C LEU A 207 17.06 -7.97 -10.85
N ALA A 208 18.16 -7.64 -11.51
CA ALA A 208 18.92 -8.61 -12.30
C ALA A 208 19.50 -9.73 -11.42
N GLN A 209 20.07 -9.40 -10.26
CA GLN A 209 20.60 -10.36 -9.30
C GLN A 209 19.48 -11.26 -8.73
N LYS A 210 18.36 -10.67 -8.30
CA LYS A 210 17.20 -11.42 -7.78
C LYS A 210 16.61 -12.36 -8.84
N ARG A 211 16.52 -11.92 -10.09
CA ARG A 211 16.09 -12.77 -11.21
C ARG A 211 17.04 -13.94 -11.44
N GLN A 212 18.36 -13.72 -11.41
CA GLN A 212 19.34 -14.79 -11.57
C GLN A 212 19.23 -15.82 -10.45
N TRP A 213 19.03 -15.36 -9.21
CA TRP A 213 18.82 -16.25 -8.06
C TRP A 213 17.52 -17.06 -8.21
N LEU A 214 16.39 -16.41 -8.54
CA LEU A 214 15.11 -17.09 -8.77
C LEU A 214 15.20 -18.12 -9.90
N LEU A 215 15.92 -17.81 -10.98
CA LEU A 215 16.17 -18.77 -12.07
C LEU A 215 16.92 -20.00 -11.59
N ARG A 216 17.92 -19.84 -10.71
CA ARG A 216 18.66 -20.97 -10.13
C ARG A 216 17.75 -21.82 -9.24
N CYS A 217 16.97 -21.19 -8.35
CA CYS A 217 16.04 -21.90 -7.47
C CYS A 217 14.95 -22.62 -8.28
N TYR A 218 14.41 -21.97 -9.31
CA TYR A 218 13.41 -22.56 -10.19
C TYR A 218 13.99 -23.76 -10.94
N ASN A 219 15.16 -23.63 -11.55
CA ASN A 219 15.82 -24.75 -12.22
C ASN A 219 16.12 -25.90 -11.26
N GLN A 220 16.60 -25.59 -10.05
CA GLN A 220 16.84 -26.60 -9.00
C GLN A 220 15.54 -27.29 -8.56
N SER A 221 14.41 -26.60 -8.56
CA SER A 221 13.10 -27.18 -8.26
C SER A 221 12.56 -28.09 -9.37
N LEU A 222 13.01 -27.86 -10.62
CA LEU A 222 12.65 -28.66 -11.79
C LEU A 222 13.58 -29.85 -12.02
N GLU A 223 14.85 -29.69 -11.65
CA GLU A 223 15.85 -30.75 -11.60
C GLU A 223 15.44 -31.79 -10.54
N ARG A 224 15.79 -33.06 -10.78
CA ARG A 224 15.36 -34.18 -9.93
C ARG A 224 15.69 -33.90 -8.45
N PRO A 225 14.71 -34.02 -7.52
CA PRO A 225 14.93 -33.73 -6.10
C PRO A 225 15.84 -34.73 -5.36
N SER A 226 16.37 -35.75 -6.05
CA SER A 226 17.12 -36.82 -5.39
C SER A 226 18.22 -37.41 -6.27
N TYR A 227 19.48 -37.11 -5.93
CA TYR A 227 20.66 -37.89 -6.34
C TYR A 227 20.63 -39.36 -5.86
N ARG A 228 19.60 -39.74 -5.10
CA ARG A 228 19.40 -41.07 -4.52
C ARG A 228 18.76 -42.09 -5.48
N LEU A 229 18.21 -41.64 -6.60
CA LEU A 229 17.57 -42.52 -7.59
C LEU A 229 18.49 -42.72 -8.80
N SER A 230 18.60 -43.96 -9.25
CA SER A 230 19.49 -44.34 -10.37
C SER A 230 19.05 -43.67 -11.68
N ALA A 231 20.03 -43.36 -12.54
CA ALA A 231 19.81 -42.77 -13.87
C ALA A 231 18.90 -43.61 -14.80
N ASN A 232 18.61 -44.86 -14.42
CA ASN A 232 17.83 -45.83 -15.20
C ASN A 232 16.34 -45.87 -14.85
N GLN A 233 15.84 -44.97 -13.99
CA GLN A 233 14.39 -44.86 -13.78
C GLN A 233 13.75 -44.20 -15.01
N ASP A 234 12.78 -44.90 -15.60
CA ASP A 234 12.27 -44.65 -16.94
C ASP A 234 11.60 -43.27 -17.02
N ILE A 235 12.20 -42.37 -17.80
CA ILE A 235 11.76 -40.97 -17.96
C ILE A 235 10.29 -40.90 -18.45
N ALA A 236 9.81 -41.97 -19.10
CA ALA A 236 8.43 -42.12 -19.53
C ALA A 236 7.45 -42.09 -18.36
N GLU A 237 7.77 -42.72 -17.22
CA GLU A 237 6.90 -42.79 -16.05
C GLU A 237 6.80 -41.43 -15.35
N GLU A 238 7.92 -40.70 -15.30
CA GLU A 238 8.00 -39.35 -14.72
C GLU A 238 7.26 -38.32 -15.59
N LYS A 239 7.34 -38.46 -16.92
CA LYS A 239 6.57 -37.65 -17.88
C LYS A 239 5.07 -37.95 -17.80
N LEU A 240 4.69 -39.22 -17.65
CA LEU A 240 3.30 -39.63 -17.47
C LEU A 240 2.71 -39.09 -16.16
N ARG A 241 3.47 -39.12 -15.06
CA ARG A 241 3.06 -38.52 -13.78
C ARG A 241 2.83 -37.01 -13.87
N ARG A 242 3.75 -36.28 -14.52
CA ARG A 242 3.58 -34.84 -14.76
C ARG A 242 2.38 -34.53 -15.66
N MET A 243 2.14 -35.34 -16.71
CA MET A 243 0.95 -35.17 -17.55
C MET A 243 -0.34 -35.47 -16.78
N LEU A 244 -0.34 -36.45 -15.87
CA LEU A 244 -1.47 -36.74 -14.98
C LEU A 244 -1.75 -35.60 -14.01
N GLU A 245 -0.72 -35.03 -13.38
CA GLU A 245 -0.87 -33.87 -12.49
C GLU A 245 -1.44 -32.65 -13.24
N CYS A 246 -0.94 -32.36 -14.45
CA CYS A 246 -1.51 -31.30 -15.28
C CYS A 246 -2.94 -31.62 -15.74
N TYR A 247 -3.27 -32.90 -15.98
CA TYR A 247 -4.62 -33.31 -16.36
C TYR A 247 -5.60 -33.17 -15.20
N GLU A 248 -5.22 -33.54 -13.97
CA GLU A 248 -6.04 -33.33 -12.76
C GLU A 248 -6.33 -31.85 -12.52
N GLN A 249 -5.37 -30.97 -12.79
CA GLN A 249 -5.53 -29.52 -12.62
C GLN A 249 -6.39 -28.85 -13.71
N LEU A 250 -6.39 -29.40 -14.93
CA LEU A 250 -7.06 -28.79 -16.10
C LEU A 250 -8.40 -29.45 -16.45
N SER A 251 -8.67 -30.65 -15.95
CA SER A 251 -9.90 -31.38 -16.24
C SER A 251 -11.09 -30.80 -15.49
N SER A 252 -12.22 -30.71 -16.19
CA SER A 252 -13.50 -30.35 -15.58
C SER A 252 -13.97 -31.45 -14.62
N PRO A 253 -14.62 -31.12 -13.49
CA PRO A 253 -15.02 -32.09 -12.47
C PRO A 253 -15.92 -33.22 -13.01
N GLU A 254 -16.72 -32.96 -14.05
CA GLU A 254 -17.58 -33.95 -14.71
C GLU A 254 -16.79 -35.08 -15.41
N LEU A 255 -15.65 -34.74 -16.03
CA LEU A 255 -14.76 -35.72 -16.68
C LEU A 255 -14.09 -36.63 -15.65
N ASN A 256 -13.72 -36.09 -14.49
CA ASN A 256 -13.10 -36.86 -13.41
C ASN A 256 -14.10 -37.83 -12.76
N VAL A 257 -15.37 -37.45 -12.67
CA VAL A 257 -16.44 -38.35 -12.21
C VAL A 257 -16.69 -39.47 -13.22
N MET A 258 -16.73 -39.15 -14.51
CA MET A 258 -16.93 -40.15 -15.57
C MET A 258 -15.76 -41.15 -15.68
N VAL A 259 -14.51 -40.69 -15.53
CA VAL A 259 -13.34 -41.57 -15.51
C VAL A 259 -13.36 -42.49 -14.29
N ARG A 260 -13.74 -41.97 -13.11
CA ARG A 260 -13.90 -42.80 -11.90
C ARG A 260 -14.98 -43.88 -12.07
N GLN A 261 -16.11 -43.52 -12.68
CA GLN A 261 -17.18 -44.49 -12.97
C GLN A 261 -16.73 -45.58 -13.95
N LEU A 262 -15.86 -45.28 -14.91
CA LEU A 262 -15.30 -46.27 -15.84
C LEU A 262 -14.20 -47.14 -15.22
N THR A 263 -13.51 -46.65 -14.18
CA THR A 263 -12.47 -47.41 -13.48
C THR A 263 -13.00 -48.22 -12.30
N ASP A 264 -14.16 -47.86 -11.75
CA ASP A 264 -14.81 -48.57 -10.64
C ASP A 264 -15.75 -49.72 -11.12
N GLU A 265 -15.81 -50.02 -12.42
CA GLU A 265 -16.52 -51.17 -13.01
C GLU A 265 -15.67 -52.48 -13.09
N GLU A 266 -14.67 -52.64 -12.22
CA GLU A 266 -14.03 -53.94 -11.92
C GLU A 266 -14.28 -54.41 -10.47
#